data_AF-A0A9X3ERI6-F1
#
_entry.id   AF-A0A9X3ERI6-F1
#
_cell.length_a   1.000
_cell.length_b   1.000
_cell.length_c   1.000
_cell.angle_alpha   90.00
_cell.angle_beta   90.00
_cell.angle_gamma   90.00
#
_symmetry.space_group_name_H-M   'P 1'
#
loop_
_entity.id
_entity.type
_entity.pdbx_description
1 polymer ?
#
loop_
_entity_poly.entity_id
_entity_poly.type
_entity_poly.pdbx_seq_one_letter_code
_entity_poly.pdbx_strand_id
1 'polypeptide(L)'
;MVEKRYDPDVIIPVKVAMTATPTGAGARLHAVVTDTLTAEIDVTVAGDTSFWPPFPFPVGPGFLNRSFPSELVLVDEDGDGIADGGESTMFFRSPGLEATDVRWVLARDDGAPAGCEGMEGTNAVMLTMDDMGAPVVDWTADVTALGYYVTDPDATTPVGPGPVTGGTTYWALSTESFPTGFGGPVSYGVVPAGAVDVSEDSQAPTGGAPLPAGACVKLTLVFSDFTTTVLRYVAP
;
A
#
# COMPACT_ATOMS: atom_id res chain seq x y z
N MET A 1 -7.56 20.92 30.94
CA MET A 1 -7.77 20.77 29.47
C MET A 1 -6.60 21.43 28.80
N VAL A 2 -5.77 20.66 28.10
CA VAL A 2 -4.68 21.24 27.30
C VAL A 2 -5.30 21.70 25.99
N GLU A 3 -5.32 23.01 25.76
CA GLU A 3 -5.65 23.58 24.45
C GLU A 3 -4.63 23.05 23.44
N LYS A 4 -5.06 22.16 22.54
CA LYS A 4 -4.26 21.78 21.38
C LYS A 4 -4.13 23.02 20.49
N ARG A 5 -2.93 23.60 20.43
CA ARG A 5 -2.62 24.71 19.51
C ARG A 5 -2.17 24.13 18.18
N TYR A 6 -2.55 24.81 17.10
CA TYR A 6 -2.03 24.55 15.76
C TYR A 6 -0.53 24.88 15.74
N ASP A 7 0.29 23.91 15.35
CA ASP A 7 1.73 24.08 15.17
C ASP A 7 2.00 24.25 13.66
N PRO A 8 2.33 25.47 13.19
CA PRO A 8 2.53 25.73 11.77
C PRO A 8 3.81 25.08 11.21
N ASP A 9 4.71 24.60 12.06
CA ASP A 9 5.98 23.99 11.65
C ASP A 9 5.87 22.47 11.44
N VAL A 10 4.74 21.86 11.84
CA VAL A 10 4.48 20.44 11.64
C VAL A 10 3.72 20.23 10.33
N ILE A 11 4.47 19.84 9.28
CA ILE A 11 3.92 19.50 7.97
C ILE A 11 3.45 18.04 7.99
N ILE A 12 2.14 17.82 7.87
CA ILE A 12 1.57 16.49 7.67
C ILE A 12 1.41 16.26 6.16
N PRO A 13 2.13 15.31 5.55
CA PRO A 13 1.98 15.02 4.13
C PRO A 13 0.58 14.44 3.86
N VAL A 14 -0.10 14.99 2.86
CA VAL A 14 -1.39 14.49 2.37
C VAL A 14 -1.13 13.76 1.07
N LYS A 15 -1.48 12.47 1.03
CA LYS A 15 -1.40 11.64 -0.18
C LYS A 15 -2.79 11.42 -0.73
N VAL A 16 -2.93 11.49 -2.04
CA VAL A 16 -4.19 11.21 -2.74
C VAL A 16 -3.91 10.20 -3.85
N ALA A 17 -4.55 9.03 -3.75
CA ALA A 17 -4.46 8.01 -4.77
C ALA A 17 -5.20 8.46 -6.03
N MET A 18 -4.59 8.22 -7.19
CA MET A 18 -5.14 8.60 -8.49
C MET A 18 -4.83 7.56 -9.56
N THR A 19 -5.77 7.40 -10.48
CA THR A 19 -5.64 6.54 -11.65
C THR A 19 -5.65 7.41 -12.90
N ALA A 20 -4.61 7.29 -13.73
CA ALA A 20 -4.48 8.04 -14.97
C ALA A 20 -4.90 7.20 -16.19
N THR A 21 -5.76 7.74 -17.03
CA THR A 21 -6.16 7.16 -18.33
C THR A 21 -5.66 8.07 -19.45
N PRO A 22 -4.86 7.57 -20.42
CA PRO A 22 -4.36 8.39 -21.52
C PRO A 22 -5.47 9.03 -22.37
N THR A 23 -5.25 10.26 -22.82
CA THR A 23 -6.10 10.96 -23.77
C THR A 23 -5.25 11.53 -24.92
N GLY A 24 -5.88 12.02 -25.99
CA GLY A 24 -5.13 12.62 -27.11
C GLY A 24 -4.34 13.90 -26.77
N ALA A 25 -4.55 14.49 -25.59
CA ALA A 25 -3.90 15.73 -25.15
C ALA A 25 -3.14 15.59 -23.82
N GLY A 26 -3.08 14.39 -23.22
CA GLY A 26 -2.53 14.17 -21.88
C GLY A 26 -3.20 12.99 -21.20
N ALA A 27 -3.82 13.21 -20.04
CA ALA A 27 -4.47 12.15 -19.26
C ALA A 27 -5.75 12.63 -18.56
N ARG A 28 -6.70 11.72 -18.39
CA ARG A 28 -7.83 11.86 -17.48
C ARG A 28 -7.50 11.15 -16.18
N LEU A 29 -7.61 11.86 -15.07
CA LEU A 29 -7.33 11.36 -13.74
C LEU A 29 -8.62 11.16 -12.96
N HIS A 30 -8.78 9.96 -12.41
CA HIS A 30 -9.76 9.68 -11.37
C HIS A 30 -9.02 9.62 -10.03
N ALA A 31 -9.31 10.57 -9.13
CA ALA A 31 -8.66 10.70 -7.83
C ALA A 31 -9.63 10.41 -6.69
N VAL A 32 -9.18 9.63 -5.70
CA VAL A 32 -9.93 9.35 -4.47
C VAL A 32 -9.40 10.27 -3.37
N VAL A 33 -10.01 11.46 -3.26
CA VAL A 33 -9.58 12.55 -2.38
C VAL A 33 -9.85 12.22 -0.91
N THR A 34 -11.00 11.60 -0.66
CA THR A 34 -11.40 10.99 0.62
C THR A 34 -12.28 9.78 0.30
N ASP A 35 -12.59 8.95 1.29
CA ASP A 35 -13.51 7.80 1.14
C ASP A 35 -14.90 8.17 0.58
N THR A 36 -15.28 9.45 0.69
CA THR A 36 -16.57 9.98 0.23
C THR A 36 -16.48 10.99 -0.91
N LEU A 37 -15.27 11.35 -1.34
CA LEU A 37 -15.05 12.37 -2.37
C LEU A 37 -14.08 11.86 -3.43
N THR A 38 -14.58 11.73 -4.65
CA THR A 38 -13.78 11.50 -5.84
C THR A 38 -13.75 12.75 -6.72
N ALA A 39 -12.70 12.88 -7.52
CA ALA A 39 -12.54 13.96 -8.48
C ALA A 39 -12.10 13.40 -9.84
N GLU A 40 -12.70 13.91 -10.90
CA GLU A 40 -12.36 13.62 -12.30
C GLU A 40 -11.71 14.86 -12.90
N ILE A 41 -10.53 14.68 -13.50
CA ILE A 41 -9.66 15.78 -13.90
C ILE A 41 -9.04 15.50 -15.24
N ASP A 42 -9.08 16.45 -16.16
CA ASP A 42 -8.30 16.36 -17.40
C ASP A 42 -6.99 17.16 -17.22
N VAL A 43 -5.85 16.46 -17.32
CA VAL A 43 -4.51 17.03 -17.31
C VAL A 43 -3.99 17.07 -18.74
N THR A 44 -3.51 18.23 -19.16
CA THR A 44 -2.91 18.40 -20.49
C THR A 44 -1.41 18.21 -20.40
N VAL A 45 -0.80 17.53 -21.37
CA VAL A 45 0.65 17.31 -21.46
C VAL A 45 1.16 17.90 -22.76
N ALA A 46 2.21 18.73 -22.68
CA ALA A 46 2.90 19.28 -23.83
C ALA A 46 4.42 19.11 -23.65
N GLY A 47 5.02 18.22 -24.47
CA GLY A 47 6.39 17.76 -24.23
C GLY A 47 6.49 17.13 -22.84
N ASP A 48 7.46 17.57 -22.05
CA ASP A 48 7.73 17.04 -20.71
C ASP A 48 6.96 17.83 -19.63
N THR A 49 6.06 18.74 -20.00
CA THR A 49 5.32 19.56 -19.02
C THR A 49 3.85 19.16 -18.96
N SER A 50 3.37 18.92 -17.75
CA SER A 50 1.95 18.70 -17.45
C SER A 50 1.29 19.94 -16.87
N PHE A 51 0.04 20.18 -17.26
CA PHE A 51 -0.78 21.32 -16.85
C PHE A 51 -2.02 20.81 -16.14
N TRP A 52 -2.10 21.12 -14.86
CA TRP A 52 -3.14 20.63 -13.97
C TRP A 52 -4.21 21.69 -13.76
N PRO A 53 -5.50 21.36 -13.82
CA PRO A 53 -6.54 22.28 -13.36
C PRO A 53 -6.61 22.26 -11.81
N PRO A 54 -7.42 23.15 -11.20
CA PRO A 54 -7.66 23.13 -9.76
C PRO A 54 -8.08 21.75 -9.24
N PHE A 55 -7.41 21.29 -8.18
CA PHE A 55 -7.67 20.02 -7.52
C PHE A 55 -8.11 20.24 -6.05
N PRO A 56 -9.17 19.56 -5.59
CA PRO A 56 -9.53 19.57 -4.18
C PRO A 56 -8.53 18.75 -3.37
N PHE A 57 -7.83 19.40 -2.43
CA PHE A 57 -7.03 18.70 -1.42
C PHE A 57 -7.73 18.74 -0.06
N PRO A 58 -7.72 17.62 0.71
CA PRO A 58 -8.20 17.61 2.08
C PRO A 58 -7.15 18.28 2.98
N VAL A 59 -7.48 19.44 3.53
CA VAL A 59 -6.66 20.11 4.53
C VAL A 59 -7.36 19.96 5.88
N GLY A 60 -6.87 19.06 6.73
CA GLY A 60 -7.48 18.78 8.03
C GLY A 60 -8.90 18.18 7.94
N PRO A 61 -9.70 18.25 9.03
CA PRO A 61 -10.95 17.49 9.18
C PRO A 61 -12.15 18.00 8.36
N GLY A 62 -11.94 18.83 7.33
CA GLY A 62 -13.07 19.29 6.50
C GLY A 62 -12.81 20.44 5.52
N PHE A 63 -11.58 20.94 5.38
CA PHE A 63 -11.33 22.01 4.41
C PHE A 63 -10.96 21.41 3.05
N LEU A 64 -11.81 21.66 2.05
CA LEU A 64 -11.44 21.48 0.65
C LEU A 64 -10.84 22.80 0.17
N ASN A 65 -9.55 22.80 -0.13
CA ASN A 65 -8.90 23.96 -0.69
C ASN A 65 -8.94 23.89 -2.22
N ARG A 66 -9.13 25.03 -2.89
CA ARG A 66 -8.93 25.11 -4.33
C ARG A 66 -7.44 25.33 -4.55
N SER A 67 -6.72 24.32 -5.04
CA SER A 67 -5.41 24.57 -5.63
C SER A 67 -5.60 25.35 -6.93
N PHE A 68 -4.60 26.15 -7.29
CA PHE A 68 -4.53 26.77 -8.61
C PHE A 68 -3.70 25.87 -9.53
N PRO A 69 -3.84 26.02 -10.86
CA PRO A 69 -3.10 25.20 -11.81
C PRO A 69 -1.62 25.12 -11.48
N SER A 70 -1.11 23.90 -11.34
CA SER A 70 0.33 23.64 -11.22
C SER A 70 0.86 23.13 -12.55
N GLU A 71 1.97 23.71 -12.98
CA GLU A 71 2.81 23.14 -14.02
C GLU A 71 3.78 22.18 -13.35
N LEU A 72 3.96 20.99 -13.90
CA LEU A 72 4.87 19.98 -13.37
C LEU A 72 5.66 19.38 -14.52
N VAL A 73 6.98 19.43 -14.39
CA VAL A 73 7.90 18.76 -15.32
C VAL A 73 7.88 17.27 -14.98
N LEU A 74 7.44 16.49 -15.95
CA LEU A 74 7.38 15.05 -15.90
C LEU A 74 8.78 14.48 -16.10
N VAL A 75 9.12 13.49 -15.28
CA VAL A 75 10.40 12.77 -15.33
C VAL A 75 10.10 11.32 -15.60
N ASP A 76 10.80 10.76 -16.59
CA ASP A 76 10.86 9.35 -16.92
C ASP A 76 12.26 8.86 -16.53
N GLU A 77 12.35 8.14 -15.41
CA GLU A 77 13.62 7.68 -14.84
C GLU A 77 14.04 6.32 -15.40
N ASP A 78 13.07 5.47 -15.79
CA ASP A 78 13.32 4.12 -16.30
C ASP A 78 13.46 4.04 -17.83
N GLY A 79 13.09 5.11 -18.54
CA GLY A 79 13.20 5.27 -19.99
C GLY A 79 12.14 4.47 -20.77
N ASP A 80 11.05 4.06 -20.13
CA ASP A 80 9.95 3.33 -20.75
C ASP A 80 9.03 4.23 -21.60
N GLY A 81 9.24 5.55 -21.56
CA GLY A 81 8.44 6.56 -22.24
C GLY A 81 7.18 6.99 -21.47
N ILE A 82 7.05 6.59 -20.21
CA ILE A 82 5.99 6.93 -19.27
C ILE A 82 6.61 7.73 -18.13
N ALA A 83 5.93 8.80 -17.70
CA ALA A 83 6.42 9.59 -16.58
C ALA A 83 6.29 8.83 -15.25
N ASP A 84 7.39 8.72 -14.52
CA ASP A 84 7.47 8.16 -13.17
C ASP A 84 7.13 9.19 -12.08
N GLY A 85 7.21 10.48 -12.41
CA GLY A 85 6.79 11.50 -11.47
C GLY A 85 7.11 12.91 -11.91
N GLY A 86 7.13 13.80 -10.92
CA GLY A 86 7.61 15.16 -11.05
C GLY A 86 7.27 15.97 -9.81
N GLU A 87 7.91 17.12 -9.68
CA GLU A 87 7.77 17.99 -8.51
C GLU A 87 7.45 19.42 -8.95
N SER A 88 6.58 20.08 -8.17
CA SER A 88 6.23 21.47 -8.35
C SER A 88 5.83 22.11 -7.02
N THR A 89 5.39 23.36 -7.07
CA THR A 89 4.84 24.09 -5.93
C THR A 89 3.41 24.50 -6.23
N MET A 90 2.54 24.39 -5.23
CA MET A 90 1.15 24.80 -5.27
C MET A 90 0.90 25.99 -4.36
N PHE A 91 -0.14 26.74 -4.73
CA PHE A 91 -0.73 27.77 -3.91
C PHE A 91 -2.12 27.36 -3.45
N PHE A 92 -2.39 27.58 -2.16
CA PHE A 92 -3.62 27.22 -1.48
C PHE A 92 -4.30 28.45 -0.89
N ARG A 93 -5.62 28.58 -1.11
CA ARG A 93 -6.41 29.70 -0.59
C ARG A 93 -7.81 29.31 -0.16
N SER A 94 -8.07 29.40 1.15
CA SER A 94 -9.40 29.25 1.73
C SER A 94 -9.67 30.33 2.79
N PRO A 95 -10.93 30.51 3.26
CA PRO A 95 -11.22 31.47 4.32
C PRO A 95 -10.41 31.14 5.58
N GLY A 96 -9.45 32.01 5.93
CA GLY A 96 -8.58 31.85 7.10
C GLY A 96 -7.30 31.04 6.88
N LEU A 97 -7.01 30.60 5.65
CA LEU A 97 -5.76 29.90 5.31
C LEU A 97 -5.25 30.34 3.93
N GLU A 98 -4.02 30.83 3.92
CA GLU A 98 -3.24 31.08 2.71
C GLU A 98 -1.90 30.39 2.88
N ALA A 99 -1.55 29.49 1.95
CA ALA A 99 -0.27 28.81 1.95
C ALA A 99 0.34 28.92 0.55
N THR A 100 1.52 29.52 0.49
CA THR A 100 2.38 29.59 -0.70
C THR A 100 3.41 28.47 -0.63
N ASP A 101 3.99 28.16 -1.79
CA ASP A 101 5.16 27.26 -1.89
C ASP A 101 4.92 25.85 -1.33
N VAL A 102 3.67 25.35 -1.40
CA VAL A 102 3.38 24.00 -0.90
C VAL A 102 3.90 22.98 -1.90
N ARG A 103 4.84 22.15 -1.45
CA ARG A 103 5.45 21.10 -2.25
C ARG A 103 4.38 20.16 -2.80
N TRP A 104 4.38 19.99 -4.12
CA TRP A 104 3.54 19.08 -4.87
C TRP A 104 4.40 18.03 -5.54
N VAL A 105 4.11 16.77 -5.30
CA VAL A 105 4.86 15.65 -5.90
C VAL A 105 3.87 14.71 -6.55
N LEU A 106 4.06 14.49 -7.84
CA LEU A 106 3.49 13.37 -8.56
C LEU A 106 4.48 12.22 -8.48
N ALA A 107 4.02 11.05 -8.07
CA ALA A 107 4.80 9.82 -8.13
C ALA A 107 3.89 8.75 -8.72
N ARG A 108 4.39 8.05 -9.75
CA ARG A 108 3.84 6.78 -10.19
C ARG A 108 3.98 5.83 -9.01
N ASP A 109 2.86 5.25 -8.61
CA ASP A 109 2.90 4.06 -7.77
C ASP A 109 3.42 2.95 -8.68
N ASP A 110 4.74 2.73 -8.61
CA ASP A 110 5.41 1.64 -9.30
C ASP A 110 5.03 0.27 -8.71
N GLY A 111 4.18 0.25 -7.68
CA GLY A 111 3.87 -0.94 -6.90
C GLY A 111 5.09 -1.45 -6.12
N ALA A 112 6.23 -0.76 -6.19
CA ALA A 112 7.43 -1.10 -5.47
C ALA A 112 7.36 -0.38 -4.12
N PRO A 113 7.37 -1.12 -2.99
CA PRO A 113 7.54 -0.50 -1.70
C PRO A 113 8.86 0.28 -1.72
N ALA A 114 8.89 1.46 -1.09
CA ALA A 114 10.13 2.21 -0.84
C ALA A 114 11.07 1.34 0.01
N GLY A 115 11.92 0.56 -0.65
CA GLY A 115 12.54 -0.64 -0.09
C GLY A 115 11.52 -1.77 0.05
N CYS A 116 11.69 -2.86 -0.72
CA CYS A 116 10.83 -4.05 -0.58
C CYS A 116 10.74 -4.52 0.88
N GLU A 117 11.80 -4.34 1.65
CA GLU A 117 11.86 -4.76 3.05
C GLU A 117 11.18 -3.74 3.97
N GLY A 118 10.18 -4.19 4.71
CA GLY A 118 9.47 -3.35 5.66
C GLY A 118 8.37 -4.08 6.40
N MET A 119 7.98 -3.58 7.56
CA MET A 119 6.92 -4.15 8.38
C MET A 119 5.96 -3.04 8.84
N GLU A 120 4.67 -3.30 8.68
CA GLU A 120 3.58 -2.41 9.09
C GLU A 120 2.52 -3.25 9.81
N GLY A 121 2.12 -2.87 11.02
CA GLY A 121 1.13 -3.66 11.75
C GLY A 121 1.13 -3.39 13.24
N THR A 122 0.14 -3.97 13.92
CA THR A 122 -0.01 -3.83 15.38
C THR A 122 0.90 -4.78 16.14
N ASN A 123 1.00 -6.03 15.68
CA ASN A 123 1.75 -7.07 16.35
C ASN A 123 3.14 -7.20 15.71
N ALA A 124 4.19 -7.20 16.51
CA ALA A 124 5.54 -7.38 16.00
C ALA A 124 5.73 -8.81 15.48
N VAL A 125 6.26 -8.92 14.26
CA VAL A 125 6.54 -10.19 13.59
C VAL A 125 8.03 -10.24 13.29
N MET A 126 8.64 -11.41 13.51
CA MET A 126 10.02 -11.69 13.19
C MET A 126 10.09 -12.65 12.01
N LEU A 127 10.89 -12.30 11.01
CA LEU A 127 11.23 -13.16 9.89
C LEU A 127 12.69 -13.61 10.03
N THR A 128 12.89 -14.91 9.95
CA THR A 128 14.20 -15.56 9.90
C THR A 128 14.23 -16.55 8.74
N MET A 129 15.42 -16.98 8.33
CA MET A 129 15.57 -18.09 7.38
C MET A 129 16.02 -19.32 8.14
N ASP A 130 15.47 -20.48 7.82
CA ASP A 130 15.96 -21.76 8.35
C ASP A 130 17.28 -22.19 7.68
N ASP A 131 17.83 -23.31 8.13
CA ASP A 131 19.09 -23.88 7.61
C ASP A 131 19.03 -24.25 6.11
N MET A 132 17.82 -24.35 5.54
CA MET A 132 17.57 -24.64 4.12
C MET A 132 17.26 -23.37 3.31
N GLY A 133 17.26 -22.19 3.96
CA GLY A 133 16.95 -20.91 3.33
C GLY A 133 15.45 -20.62 3.20
N ALA A 134 14.58 -21.40 3.85
CA ALA A 134 13.14 -21.16 3.81
C ALA A 134 12.73 -20.10 4.87
N PRO A 135 11.80 -19.19 4.52
CA PRO A 135 11.25 -18.22 5.47
C PRO A 135 10.57 -18.90 6.66
N VAL A 136 10.91 -18.45 7.87
CA VAL A 136 10.28 -18.82 9.14
C VAL A 136 9.82 -17.56 9.84
N VAL A 137 8.52 -17.51 10.13
CA VAL A 137 7.83 -16.32 10.62
C VAL A 137 7.25 -16.61 11.99
N ASP A 138 7.59 -15.75 12.95
CA ASP A 138 7.17 -15.89 14.35
C ASP A 138 6.66 -14.57 14.91
N TRP A 139 5.84 -14.61 15.95
CA TRP A 139 5.35 -13.43 16.65
C TRP A 139 5.30 -13.69 18.15
N THR A 140 5.76 -12.70 18.92
CA THR A 140 5.88 -12.84 20.39
C THR A 140 4.65 -12.35 21.14
N ALA A 141 3.67 -11.79 20.43
CA ALA A 141 2.42 -11.29 21.02
C ALA A 141 1.53 -12.48 21.44
N ASP A 142 0.80 -12.33 22.55
CA ASP A 142 -0.13 -13.34 23.08
C ASP A 142 -1.45 -13.34 22.28
N VAL A 143 -1.33 -13.58 20.98
CA VAL A 143 -2.41 -13.65 19.99
C VAL A 143 -2.16 -14.82 19.04
N THR A 144 -3.23 -15.36 18.48
CA THR A 144 -3.17 -16.44 17.49
C THR A 144 -3.44 -15.89 16.10
N ALA A 145 -2.87 -16.51 15.07
CA ALA A 145 -3.16 -16.18 13.69
C ALA A 145 -4.48 -16.82 13.24
N LEU A 146 -5.33 -16.05 12.59
CA LEU A 146 -6.53 -16.51 11.89
C LEU A 146 -6.26 -16.79 10.42
N GLY A 147 -5.30 -16.07 9.82
CA GLY A 147 -4.89 -16.21 8.44
C GLY A 147 -3.44 -15.83 8.23
N TYR A 148 -2.78 -16.50 7.30
CA TYR A 148 -1.40 -16.27 6.89
C TYR A 148 -1.32 -16.36 5.38
N TYR A 149 -0.87 -15.29 4.73
CA TYR A 149 -0.89 -15.19 3.27
C TYR A 149 0.47 -14.72 2.76
N VAL A 150 1.06 -15.45 1.83
CA VAL A 150 2.27 -15.08 1.10
C VAL A 150 1.89 -14.81 -0.33
N THR A 151 2.07 -13.58 -0.79
CA THR A 151 1.50 -13.07 -2.04
C THR A 151 2.44 -12.05 -2.70
N ASP A 152 2.08 -11.61 -3.90
CA ASP A 152 2.65 -10.39 -4.48
C ASP A 152 2.33 -9.14 -3.63
N PRO A 153 3.14 -8.07 -3.73
CA PRO A 153 2.93 -6.82 -2.99
C PRO A 153 1.60 -6.12 -3.25
N ASP A 154 1.01 -6.30 -4.44
CA ASP A 154 -0.26 -5.71 -4.87
C ASP A 154 -1.50 -6.55 -4.47
N ALA A 155 -1.33 -7.82 -4.13
CA ALA A 155 -2.44 -8.73 -3.84
C ALA A 155 -3.28 -8.30 -2.62
N THR A 156 -4.61 -8.31 -2.73
CA THR A 156 -5.51 -8.02 -1.62
C THR A 156 -5.80 -9.29 -0.81
N THR A 157 -5.36 -9.32 0.44
CA THR A 157 -5.58 -10.42 1.40
C THR A 157 -6.84 -10.19 2.23
N PRO A 158 -7.67 -11.21 2.48
CA PRO A 158 -8.88 -11.06 3.28
C PRO A 158 -8.58 -10.94 4.77
N VAL A 159 -9.44 -10.24 5.51
CA VAL A 159 -9.36 -10.10 6.99
C VAL A 159 -10.06 -11.27 7.70
N GLY A 160 -10.68 -12.18 6.95
CA GLY A 160 -11.33 -13.38 7.46
C GLY A 160 -11.25 -14.51 6.42
N PRO A 161 -12.03 -15.60 6.60
CA PRO A 161 -12.05 -16.69 5.63
C PRO A 161 -12.42 -16.18 4.23
N GLY A 162 -11.59 -16.50 3.24
CA GLY A 162 -11.80 -16.09 1.86
C GLY A 162 -10.53 -16.23 1.02
N PRO A 163 -10.65 -16.09 -0.30
CA PRO A 163 -9.52 -16.13 -1.20
C PRO A 163 -8.78 -14.80 -1.27
N VAL A 164 -7.49 -14.85 -1.60
CA VAL A 164 -6.71 -13.68 -2.02
C VAL A 164 -7.16 -13.23 -3.41
N THR A 165 -7.14 -11.93 -3.69
CA THR A 165 -7.51 -11.35 -5.01
C THR A 165 -6.48 -10.33 -5.48
N GLY A 166 -6.47 -9.97 -6.76
CA GLY A 166 -5.69 -8.82 -7.25
C GLY A 166 -4.16 -8.98 -7.25
N GLY A 167 -3.64 -10.21 -7.27
CA GLY A 167 -2.20 -10.51 -7.38
C GLY A 167 -1.95 -12.03 -7.28
N THR A 168 -0.69 -12.46 -7.35
CA THR A 168 -0.35 -13.89 -7.22
C THR A 168 -0.34 -14.30 -5.75
N THR A 169 -0.93 -15.46 -5.45
CA THR A 169 -0.76 -16.15 -4.17
C THR A 169 0.35 -17.18 -4.30
N TYR A 170 1.29 -17.17 -3.37
CA TYR A 170 2.31 -18.21 -3.24
C TYR A 170 1.89 -19.26 -2.22
N TRP A 171 1.35 -18.85 -1.08
CA TRP A 171 0.88 -19.76 -0.05
C TRP A 171 -0.17 -19.09 0.83
N ALA A 172 -1.24 -19.80 1.18
CA ALA A 172 -2.28 -19.28 2.05
C ALA A 172 -2.71 -20.32 3.08
N LEU A 173 -2.79 -19.89 4.34
CA LEU A 173 -3.30 -20.67 5.46
C LEU A 173 -4.46 -19.95 6.12
N SER A 174 -5.41 -20.73 6.62
CA SER A 174 -6.51 -20.28 7.46
C SER A 174 -6.56 -21.12 8.73
N THR A 175 -7.07 -20.56 9.82
CA THR A 175 -7.37 -21.33 11.03
C THR A 175 -8.36 -22.47 10.75
N GLU A 176 -8.13 -23.65 11.34
CA GLU A 176 -9.07 -24.78 11.33
C GLU A 176 -10.35 -24.47 12.10
N SER A 177 -10.21 -23.73 13.21
CA SER A 177 -11.31 -23.45 14.13
C SER A 177 -11.31 -21.99 14.52
N PHE A 178 -12.20 -21.20 13.92
CA PHE A 178 -12.42 -19.82 14.30
C PHE A 178 -13.21 -19.73 15.63
N PRO A 179 -12.83 -18.86 16.59
CA PRO A 179 -11.76 -17.85 16.54
C PRO A 179 -10.44 -18.30 17.18
N THR A 180 -10.26 -19.59 17.48
CA THR A 180 -9.12 -20.11 18.27
C THR A 180 -7.76 -19.84 17.60
N GLY A 181 -7.69 -19.79 16.27
CA GLY A 181 -6.47 -19.48 15.53
C GLY A 181 -5.38 -20.56 15.64
N PHE A 182 -4.21 -20.29 15.08
CA PHE A 182 -3.00 -21.11 15.20
C PHE A 182 -1.80 -20.28 15.68
N GLY A 183 -0.80 -20.95 16.25
CA GLY A 183 0.41 -20.31 16.77
C GLY A 183 1.58 -20.31 15.78
N GLY A 184 2.56 -19.42 16.03
CA GLY A 184 3.88 -19.47 15.41
C GLY A 184 4.84 -20.41 16.16
N PRO A 185 6.05 -20.66 15.62
CA PRO A 185 6.53 -20.18 14.34
C PRO A 185 5.92 -20.95 13.16
N VAL A 186 5.81 -20.28 12.01
CA VAL A 186 5.33 -20.84 10.74
C VAL A 186 6.50 -20.89 9.75
N SER A 187 6.89 -22.10 9.36
CA SER A 187 7.87 -22.33 8.29
C SER A 187 7.17 -22.39 6.94
N TYR A 188 7.73 -21.73 5.93
CA TYR A 188 7.14 -21.68 4.59
C TYR A 188 6.90 -23.09 4.02
N GLY A 189 5.67 -23.33 3.55
CA GLY A 189 5.24 -24.62 2.99
C GLY A 189 4.94 -25.71 4.02
N VAL A 190 4.98 -25.40 5.32
CA VAL A 190 4.65 -26.33 6.41
C VAL A 190 3.40 -25.84 7.15
N VAL A 191 2.33 -26.61 7.07
CA VAL A 191 1.07 -26.28 7.76
C VAL A 191 1.24 -26.48 9.28
N PRO A 192 1.13 -25.43 10.11
CA PRO A 192 1.23 -25.54 11.56
C PRO A 192 -0.04 -26.20 12.15
N ALA A 193 0.06 -26.70 13.38
CA ALA A 193 -1.09 -27.27 14.07
C ALA A 193 -2.21 -26.22 14.27
N GLY A 194 -3.45 -26.59 13.95
CA GLY A 194 -4.60 -25.69 14.03
C GLY A 194 -4.81 -24.81 12.80
N ALA A 195 -4.02 -25.00 11.73
CA ALA A 195 -4.19 -24.35 10.44
C ALA A 195 -4.56 -25.35 9.33
N VAL A 196 -5.22 -24.85 8.29
CA VAL A 196 -5.52 -25.55 7.05
C VAL A 196 -4.84 -24.80 5.91
N ASP A 197 -4.26 -25.55 4.98
CA ASP A 197 -3.81 -25.00 3.70
C ASP A 197 -5.03 -24.64 2.83
N VAL A 198 -5.17 -23.36 2.50
CA VAL A 198 -6.23 -22.81 1.66
C VAL A 198 -5.66 -22.18 0.38
N SER A 199 -4.46 -22.62 -0.01
CA SER A 199 -3.75 -22.13 -1.19
C SER A 199 -4.56 -22.37 -2.46
N GLU A 200 -5.19 -23.55 -2.61
CA GLU A 200 -5.99 -23.87 -3.79
C GLU A 200 -7.18 -22.92 -3.97
N ASP A 201 -7.84 -22.53 -2.87
CA ASP A 201 -8.92 -21.54 -2.90
C ASP A 201 -8.42 -20.16 -3.38
N SER A 202 -7.13 -19.89 -3.19
CA SER A 202 -6.44 -18.66 -3.62
C SER A 202 -5.59 -18.86 -4.89
N GLN A 203 -5.88 -19.91 -5.68
CA GLN A 203 -5.23 -20.25 -6.96
C GLN A 203 -3.73 -20.61 -6.86
N ALA A 204 -3.26 -21.01 -5.69
CA ALA A 204 -1.91 -21.48 -5.43
C ALA A 204 -1.89 -23.01 -5.19
N PRO A 205 -0.77 -23.71 -5.48
CA PRO A 205 -0.65 -25.12 -5.16
C PRO A 205 -0.63 -25.36 -3.64
N THR A 206 -1.25 -26.46 -3.20
CA THR A 206 -1.16 -26.95 -1.81
C THR A 206 0.30 -27.15 -1.41
N GLY A 207 0.67 -26.74 -0.19
CA GLY A 207 2.04 -26.78 0.32
C GLY A 207 2.91 -25.59 -0.09
N GLY A 208 2.33 -24.59 -0.75
CA GLY A 208 3.01 -23.38 -1.18
C GLY A 208 3.74 -23.53 -2.52
N ALA A 209 3.65 -22.50 -3.36
CA ALA A 209 4.41 -22.38 -4.59
C ALA A 209 5.89 -22.02 -4.29
N PRO A 210 6.82 -22.35 -5.19
CA PRO A 210 8.16 -21.79 -5.15
C PRO A 210 8.12 -20.26 -5.14
N LEU A 211 8.88 -19.64 -4.24
CA LEU A 211 9.00 -18.18 -4.21
C LEU A 211 9.86 -17.69 -5.38
N PRO A 212 9.51 -16.55 -6.00
CA PRO A 212 10.31 -15.94 -7.07
C PRO A 212 11.60 -15.35 -6.50
N ALA A 213 12.74 -16.03 -6.70
CA ALA A 213 14.03 -15.62 -6.16
C ALA A 213 14.38 -14.17 -6.51
N GLY A 214 14.77 -13.37 -5.51
CA GLY A 214 15.13 -11.97 -5.66
C GLY A 214 13.95 -11.01 -5.89
N ALA A 215 12.71 -11.50 -5.94
CA ALA A 215 11.53 -10.65 -6.09
C ALA A 215 10.93 -10.26 -4.73
N CYS A 216 10.16 -9.17 -4.75
CA CYS A 216 9.51 -8.69 -3.54
C CYS A 216 8.27 -9.52 -3.23
N VAL A 217 8.19 -10.03 -2.00
CA VAL A 217 7.07 -10.83 -1.51
C VAL A 217 6.42 -10.11 -0.34
N LYS A 218 5.09 -10.16 -0.29
CA LYS A 218 4.30 -9.69 0.84
C LYS A 218 3.78 -10.87 1.64
N LEU A 219 3.94 -10.76 2.95
CA LEU A 219 3.35 -11.64 3.94
C LEU A 219 2.33 -10.86 4.76
N THR A 220 1.10 -11.33 4.78
CA THR A 220 0.04 -10.79 5.64
C THR A 220 -0.34 -11.81 6.71
N LEU A 221 -0.28 -11.39 7.96
CA LEU A 221 -0.83 -12.09 9.12
C LEU A 221 -2.10 -11.38 9.57
N VAL A 222 -3.17 -12.15 9.77
CA VAL A 222 -4.41 -11.70 10.40
C VAL A 222 -4.50 -12.37 11.77
N PHE A 223 -4.65 -11.59 12.84
CA PHE A 223 -4.65 -12.10 14.21
C PHE A 223 -6.06 -12.20 14.80
N SER A 224 -6.20 -12.96 15.89
CA SER A 224 -7.47 -13.20 16.59
C SER A 224 -8.03 -11.98 17.32
N ASP A 225 -7.24 -10.91 17.47
CA ASP A 225 -7.69 -9.58 17.87
C ASP A 225 -8.22 -8.71 16.71
N PHE A 226 -8.32 -9.30 15.51
CA PHE A 226 -8.71 -8.67 14.24
C PHE A 226 -7.78 -7.56 13.76
N THR A 227 -6.55 -7.51 14.28
CA THR A 227 -5.48 -6.69 13.71
C THR A 227 -4.74 -7.45 12.63
N THR A 228 -4.04 -6.70 11.77
CA THR A 228 -3.19 -7.27 10.74
C THR A 228 -1.75 -6.79 10.90
N THR A 229 -0.83 -7.61 10.42
CA THR A 229 0.56 -7.20 10.21
C THR A 229 1.00 -7.65 8.84
N VAL A 230 1.59 -6.71 8.10
CA VAL A 230 2.11 -6.90 6.77
C VAL A 230 3.63 -6.77 6.87
N LEU A 231 4.32 -7.82 6.45
CA LEU A 231 5.76 -7.84 6.27
C LEU A 231 6.03 -7.96 4.78
N ARG A 232 6.97 -7.18 4.27
CA ARG A 232 7.48 -7.30 2.91
C ARG A 232 8.97 -7.61 2.97
N TYR A 233 9.43 -8.52 2.12
CA TYR A 233 10.82 -8.98 2.09
C TYR A 233 11.20 -9.49 0.71
N VAL A 234 12.51 -9.50 0.42
CA VAL A 234 13.04 -10.08 -0.82
C VAL A 234 13.13 -11.60 -0.65
N ALA A 235 12.49 -12.35 -1.55
CA ALA A 235 12.57 -13.80 -1.54
C ALA A 235 14.01 -14.28 -1.76
N PRO A 236 14.46 -15.32 -1.02
CA PRO A 236 15.82 -15.85 -1.09
C PRO A 236 16.18 -16.45 -2.46
#